data_AF-A0A6L5FUI9-F1
#
_entry.id   AF-A0A6L5FUI9-F1
#
_cell.length_a   1.000
_cell.length_b   1.000
_cell.length_c   1.000
_cell.angle_alpha   90.00
_cell.angle_beta   90.00
_cell.angle_gamma   90.00
#
_symmetry.space_group_name_H-M   'P 1'
#
loop_
_entity.id
_entity.type
_entity.pdbx_description
1 polymer ?
#
loop_
_entity_poly.entity_id
_entity_poly.type
_entity_poly.pdbx_seq_one_letter_code
_entity_poly.pdbx_strand_id
1 'polypeptide(L)' 'MMKLKVEIFPDTGTDYWCYDVPALNIIGTGCLTREDAEKYALEAIEFVLEAEDDDPPEGAEVLTYEVQIAKAS' A
#
# COMPACT_ATOMS: atom_id res chain seq x y z
N MET A 1 -17.98 -0.09 -1.79
CA MET A 1 -16.65 0.14 -2.39
C MET A 1 -15.82 0.96 -1.41
N MET A 2 -14.74 0.41 -0.88
CA MET A 2 -13.80 1.18 -0.06
C MET A 2 -12.77 1.86 -0.97
N LYS A 3 -12.22 3.00 -0.54
CA LYS A 3 -11.20 3.76 -1.27
C LYS A 3 -10.00 3.98 -0.36
N LEU A 4 -8.82 3.68 -0.86
CA LEU A 4 -7.55 4.02 -0.20
C LEU A 4 -6.97 5.28 -0.84
N LYS A 5 -6.42 6.16 0.00
CA LYS A 5 -5.68 7.33 -0.46
C LYS A 5 -4.23 6.91 -0.69
N VAL A 6 -3.72 7.18 -1.88
CA VAL A 6 -2.29 7.09 -2.21
C VAL A 6 -1.81 8.49 -2.54
N GLU A 7 -0.80 8.94 -1.82
CA GLU A 7 -0.14 10.21 -2.06
C GLU A 7 1.11 9.92 -2.88
N ILE A 8 1.27 10.57 -4.04
CA ILE A 8 2.46 10.43 -4.90
C ILE A 8 3.08 11.81 -5.04
N PHE A 9 4.36 11.94 -4.71
CA PHE A 9 5.04 13.22 -4.65
C PHE A 9 6.53 13.09 -5.00
N PRO A 10 7.15 14.14 -5.57
CA PRO A 10 8.59 14.15 -5.79
C PRO A 10 9.33 14.29 -4.45
N ASP A 11 10.47 13.61 -4.33
CA ASP A 11 11.39 13.82 -3.22
C ASP A 11 12.16 15.12 -3.45
N THR A 12 12.00 16.11 -2.57
CA THR A 12 12.66 17.42 -2.71
C THR A 12 14.19 17.38 -2.61
N GLY A 13 14.76 16.28 -2.10
CA GLY A 13 16.21 16.11 -1.95
C GLY A 13 16.88 15.33 -3.09
N THR A 14 16.11 14.73 -4.00
CA THR A 14 16.61 13.83 -5.05
C THR A 14 15.80 13.95 -6.35
N ASP A 15 16.19 13.21 -7.39
CA ASP A 15 15.40 13.11 -8.64
C ASP A 15 14.37 11.96 -8.59
N TYR A 16 14.14 11.39 -7.40
CA TYR A 16 13.21 10.27 -7.21
C TYR A 16 11.79 10.72 -6.85
N TRP A 17 10.88 9.77 -6.96
CA TRP A 17 9.50 9.85 -6.51
C TRP A 17 9.29 9.02 -5.25
N CYS A 18 8.31 9.45 -4.47
CA CYS A 18 7.84 8.81 -3.26
C CYS A 18 6.34 8.49 -3.37
N TYR A 19 5.91 7.54 -2.55
CA TYR A 19 4.50 7.31 -2.28
C TYR A 19 4.23 7.10 -0.78
N ASP A 20 3.03 7.48 -0.35
CA ASP A 20 2.51 7.23 1.01
C ASP A 20 1.08 6.67 0.91
N VAL A 21 0.81 5.62 1.69
CA VAL A 21 -0.53 5.04 1.90
C VAL A 21 -0.85 5.13 3.39
N PRO A 22 -1.37 6.28 3.87
CA PRO A 22 -1.45 6.54 5.31
C PRO A 22 -2.31 5.53 6.07
N ALA A 23 -3.37 5.02 5.45
CA ALA A 23 -4.28 4.05 6.07
C ALA A 23 -3.62 2.71 6.39
N LEU A 24 -2.50 2.37 5.73
CA LEU A 24 -1.77 1.12 5.90
C LEU A 24 -0.37 1.33 6.50
N ASN A 25 -0.01 2.58 6.87
CA ASN A 25 1.34 2.95 7.32
C ASN A 25 2.45 2.51 6.34
N ILE A 26 2.20 2.61 5.04
CA ILE A 26 3.17 2.27 4.00
C ILE A 26 3.79 3.55 3.47
N ILE A 27 5.12 3.59 3.41
CA ILE A 27 5.88 4.65 2.73
C ILE A 27 6.95 4.04 1.82
N GLY A 28 7.00 4.52 0.59
CA GLY A 28 8.01 4.15 -0.39
C GLY A 28 8.78 5.36 -0.90
N THR A 29 10.07 5.17 -1.15
CA THR A 29 10.98 6.20 -1.67
C THR A 29 11.86 5.61 -2.76
N GLY A 30 12.57 6.45 -3.53
CA GLY A 30 13.54 5.98 -4.53
C GLY A 30 12.91 5.47 -5.83
N CYS A 31 11.66 5.82 -6.13
CA CYS A 31 11.01 5.44 -7.38
C CYS A 31 11.54 6.30 -8.52
N LEU A 32 11.94 5.71 -9.65
CA LEU A 32 12.55 6.47 -10.75
C LEU A 32 11.55 7.42 -11.44
N THR A 33 10.29 7.02 -11.51
CA THR A 33 9.23 7.79 -12.15
C THR A 33 7.99 7.89 -11.25
N ARG A 34 7.09 8.82 -11.58
CA ARG A 34 5.78 8.92 -10.94
C ARG A 34 4.98 7.62 -11.13
N GLU A 35 5.07 7.03 -12.32
CA GLU A 35 4.42 5.77 -12.67
C GLU A 35 4.97 4.60 -11.86
N ASP A 36 6.29 4.56 -11.62
CA ASP A 36 6.90 3.56 -10.74
C ASP A 36 6.39 3.71 -9.31
N ALA A 37 6.29 4.94 -8.80
CA ALA A 37 5.73 5.18 -7.47
C ALA A 37 4.26 4.73 -7.36
N GLU A 38 3.45 4.97 -8.39
CA GLU A 38 2.07 4.49 -8.46
C GLU A 38 2.00 2.96 -8.47
N LYS A 39 2.84 2.31 -9.28
CA LYS A 39 2.92 0.86 -9.39
C LYS A 39 3.38 0.23 -8.07
N TYR A 40 4.47 0.72 -7.48
CA TYR A 40 5.03 0.17 -6.26
C TYR A 40 4.12 0.41 -5.06
N ALA A 41 3.34 1.51 -5.04
CA ALA A 41 2.31 1.70 -4.03
C ALA A 41 1.23 0.60 -4.11
N LEU A 42 0.76 0.25 -5.31
CA LEU A 42 -0.21 -0.84 -5.51
C LEU A 42 0.36 -2.18 -5.05
N GLU A 43 1.59 -2.53 -5.46
CA GLU A 43 2.26 -3.77 -5.05
C GLU A 43 2.43 -3.85 -3.52
N ALA A 44 2.78 -2.73 -2.87
CA ALA A 44 2.92 -2.68 -1.41
C ALA A 44 1.58 -2.83 -0.69
N ILE A 45 0.50 -2.26 -1.23
CA ILE A 45 -0.85 -2.43 -0.69
C ILE A 45 -1.27 -3.89 -0.78
N GLU A 46 -1.10 -4.54 -1.94
CA GLU A 46 -1.43 -5.95 -2.14
C GLU A 46 -0.66 -6.83 -1.14
N PHE A 47 0.65 -6.62 -1.03
CA PHE A 47 1.49 -7.36 -0.08
C PHE A 47 1.02 -7.23 1.38
N VAL A 48 0.70 -6.02 1.85
CA VAL A 48 0.25 -5.80 3.23
C VAL A 48 -1.11 -6.44 3.51
N LEU A 49 -2.00 -6.48 2.51
CA LEU A 49 -3.32 -7.10 2.66
C LEU A 49 -3.29 -8.62 2.52
N GLU A 50 -2.29 -9.17 1.82
CA GLU A 50 -2.08 -10.62 1.69
C GLU A 50 -1.28 -11.22 2.87
N ALA A 51 -0.54 -10.43 3.64
CA ALA A 51 0.32 -10.95 4.71
C ALA A 51 -0.48 -11.68 5.80
N GLU A 52 -0.46 -13.02 5.76
CA GLU A 52 -1.13 -13.94 6.70
C GLU A 52 -0.29 -14.28 7.96
N ASP A 53 0.82 -13.59 8.20
CA ASP A 53 1.97 -14.23 8.87
C ASP A 53 1.94 -14.37 10.41
N ASP A 54 0.86 -14.00 11.10
CA ASP A 54 0.78 -14.23 12.55
C ASP A 54 -0.36 -15.20 12.91
N ASP A 55 0.02 -16.34 13.50
CA ASP A 55 -0.94 -17.20 14.21
C ASP A 55 -1.69 -16.32 15.23
N PRO A 56 -3.02 -16.26 15.14
CA PRO A 56 -3.79 -15.40 16.01
C PRO A 56 -3.65 -15.90 17.46
N PRO A 57 -3.84 -15.02 18.45
CA PRO A 57 -3.82 -15.42 19.86
C PRO A 57 -4.77 -16.60 20.14
N GLU A 58 -4.43 -17.46 21.09
CA GLU A 58 -5.27 -18.61 21.45
C GLU A 58 -6.70 -18.17 21.81
N GLY A 59 -7.68 -18.79 21.14
CA GLY A 59 -9.11 -18.49 21.33
C GLY A 59 -9.64 -17.32 20.49
N ALA A 60 -8.83 -16.70 19.64
CA ALA A 60 -9.31 -15.70 18.69
C ALA A 60 -10.19 -16.31 17.58
N GLU A 61 -11.26 -15.60 17.21
CA GLU A 61 -12.04 -15.89 16.01
C GLU A 61 -11.40 -15.17 14.83
N VAL A 62 -11.08 -15.94 13.77
CA VAL A 62 -10.48 -15.40 12.54
C VAL A 62 -11.55 -15.25 11.47
N LEU A 63 -11.70 -14.04 10.94
CA LEU A 63 -12.57 -13.73 9.81
C LEU A 63 -11.73 -13.19 8.66
N THR A 64 -11.83 -13.83 7.50
CA THR A 64 -11.16 -13.38 6.27
C THR A 64 -12.16 -12.64 5.38
N TYR A 65 -11.74 -11.53 4.79
CA TYR A 65 -12.54 -10.73 3.86
C TYR A 65 -11.84 -10.66 2.52
N GLU A 66 -12.57 -10.94 1.44
CA GLU A 66 -12.08 -10.69 0.09
C GLU A 66 -12.16 -9.19 -0.21
N VAL A 67 -11.03 -8.59 -0.60
CA VAL A 67 -10.93 -7.16 -0.94
C VAL A 67 -10.46 -7.04 -2.37
N GLN A 68 -11.18 -6.25 -3.17
CA GLN A 68 -10.76 -5.89 -4.53
C GLN A 68 -10.21 -4.46 -4.55
N ILE A 69 -9.03 -4.29 -5.13
CA ILE A 69 -8.34 -3.00 -5.24
C ILE A 69 -8.34 -2.57 -6.69
N ALA A 70 -8.72 -1.32 -6.92
CA ALA A 70 -8.66 -0.70 -8.23
C ALA A 70 -8.44 0.80 -8.06
N LYS A 71 -7.77 1.42 -9.03
CA LYS A 71 -7.69 2.87 -9.13
C LYS A 71 -9.10 3.45 -9.25
N ALA A 72 -9.42 4.43 -8.41
CA ALA A 72 -10.70 5.13 -8.50
C ALA A 72 -10.76 5.97 -9.78
N SER A 73 -11.86 5.85 -10.52
CA SER A 73 -12.23 6.69 -11.67
C SER A 73 -12.63 8.10 -11.23
#